data_AF-B6G1J2-F1
#
_entry.id   AF-B6G1J2-F1
#
_cell.length_a   1.000
_cell.length_b   1.000
_cell.length_c   1.000
_cell.angle_alpha   90.00
_cell.angle_beta   90.00
_cell.angle_gamma   90.00
#
_symmetry.space_group_name_H-M   'P 1'
#
loop_
_entity.id
_entity.type
_entity.pdbx_description
1 polymer ?
#
loop_
_entity_poly.entity_id
_entity_poly.type
_entity_poly.pdbx_seq_one_letter_code
_entity_poly.pdbx_strand_id
1 'polypeptide(L)'
;MATLKGNIIQYNFLRMEDKDFYAFDYSIVLEDKGDMLTILPFNNKFAKDSISTFCLGKIDGFLEIRNEGFIENAGQYVHFEKMMDVPKADVHVVYKQDINGGLVKDENGEFIPVTLSDEQNAMIAEKHELYEEGEAKTPLSVIFKADKSFKLDYSSISSKELLELGNTKFDRYREFNFGDEKVLLFFIDGKRYSIIMRKGHTLSREERNSALAVHFNIA
;
A
#
# COMPACT_ATOMS: atom_id res chain seq x y z
N MET A 1 -13.92 -21.91 -11.89
CA MET A 1 -14.40 -20.55 -11.62
C MET A 1 -13.28 -19.59 -11.95
N ALA A 2 -13.57 -18.44 -12.56
CA ALA A 2 -12.57 -17.41 -12.80
C ALA A 2 -12.11 -16.82 -11.46
N THR A 3 -10.79 -16.71 -11.28
CA THR A 3 -10.17 -16.03 -10.13
C THR A 3 -10.55 -14.55 -10.16
N LEU A 4 -10.99 -14.00 -9.02
CA LEU A 4 -11.33 -12.57 -8.91
C LEU A 4 -10.14 -11.66 -8.57
N LYS A 5 -8.95 -12.22 -8.32
CA LYS A 5 -7.74 -11.44 -7.98
C LYS A 5 -7.47 -10.33 -9.00
N GLY A 6 -7.29 -9.11 -8.50
CA GLY A 6 -7.07 -7.91 -9.29
C GLY A 6 -8.35 -7.23 -9.78
N ASN A 7 -9.53 -7.86 -9.62
CA ASN A 7 -10.79 -7.25 -10.02
C ASN A 7 -11.20 -6.15 -9.04
N ILE A 8 -11.90 -5.14 -9.58
CA ILE A 8 -12.61 -4.16 -8.77
C ILE A 8 -13.99 -4.70 -8.44
N ILE A 9 -14.34 -4.63 -7.16
CA ILE A 9 -15.63 -5.05 -6.63
C ILE A 9 -16.27 -3.94 -5.81
N GLN A 10 -17.57 -4.08 -5.57
CA GLN A 10 -18.36 -3.32 -4.63
C GLN A 10 -18.66 -4.17 -3.41
N TYR A 11 -18.53 -3.60 -2.22
CA TYR A 11 -18.83 -4.25 -0.95
C TYR A 11 -19.51 -3.27 0.02
N ASN A 12 -20.47 -3.78 0.81
CA ASN A 12 -21.19 -2.98 1.80
C ASN A 12 -20.41 -2.98 3.12
N PHE A 13 -19.56 -1.97 3.29
CA PHE A 13 -18.73 -1.82 4.50
C PHE A 13 -19.54 -1.48 5.76
N LEU A 14 -20.77 -0.98 5.62
CA LEU A 14 -21.63 -0.63 6.75
C LEU A 14 -22.40 -1.84 7.31
N ARG A 15 -22.47 -2.95 6.56
CA ARG A 15 -23.19 -4.19 6.95
C ARG A 15 -24.60 -3.92 7.51
N MET A 16 -25.29 -2.90 6.98
CA MET A 16 -26.67 -2.63 7.38
C MET A 16 -27.56 -3.75 6.85
N GLU A 17 -28.37 -4.34 7.73
CA GLU A 17 -29.29 -5.45 7.41
C GLU A 17 -30.44 -5.04 6.48
N ASP A 18 -30.66 -3.73 6.30
CA ASP A 18 -31.67 -3.20 5.40
C ASP A 18 -31.23 -3.35 3.94
N LYS A 19 -31.91 -4.27 3.24
CA LYS A 19 -31.72 -4.58 1.82
C LYS A 19 -31.88 -3.38 0.88
N ASP A 20 -32.50 -2.30 1.35
CA ASP A 20 -32.78 -1.09 0.58
C ASP A 20 -31.73 0.01 0.75
N PHE A 21 -30.72 -0.18 1.62
CA PHE A 21 -29.64 0.80 1.82
C PHE A 21 -28.33 0.37 1.13
N TYR A 22 -28.14 0.85 -0.09
CA TYR A 22 -27.01 0.56 -0.96
C TYR A 22 -25.82 1.51 -0.71
N ALA A 23 -25.13 1.36 0.42
CA ALA A 23 -23.84 2.01 0.66
C ALA A 23 -22.69 1.10 0.21
N PHE A 24 -22.65 0.78 -1.08
CA PHE A 24 -21.56 0.02 -1.67
C PHE A 24 -20.39 0.93 -1.97
N ASP A 25 -19.24 0.69 -1.33
CA ASP A 25 -17.97 1.30 -1.71
C ASP A 25 -17.10 0.32 -2.49
N TYR A 26 -16.08 0.85 -3.15
CA TYR A 26 -15.22 0.11 -4.06
C TYR A 26 -13.99 -0.47 -3.36
N SER A 27 -13.60 -1.66 -3.82
CA SER A 27 -12.44 -2.37 -3.31
C SER A 27 -11.76 -3.18 -4.40
N ILE A 28 -10.47 -3.45 -4.24
CA ILE A 28 -9.69 -4.35 -5.08
C ILE A 28 -9.67 -5.73 -4.41
N VAL A 29 -9.80 -6.81 -5.17
CA VAL A 29 -9.57 -8.17 -4.65
C VAL A 29 -8.07 -8.48 -4.68
N LEU A 30 -7.46 -8.70 -3.51
CA LEU A 30 -6.05 -9.09 -3.38
C LEU A 30 -5.86 -10.60 -3.50
N GLU A 31 -6.78 -11.37 -2.90
CA GLU A 31 -6.72 -12.83 -2.87
C GLU A 31 -8.12 -13.43 -2.99
N ASP A 32 -8.21 -14.53 -3.75
CA ASP A 32 -9.41 -15.36 -3.87
C ASP A 32 -9.17 -16.68 -3.12
N LYS A 33 -9.76 -16.82 -1.93
CA LYS A 33 -9.58 -17.96 -1.01
C LYS A 33 -10.71 -18.99 -1.15
N GLY A 34 -11.40 -19.01 -2.29
CA GLY A 34 -12.57 -19.86 -2.52
C GLY A 34 -13.87 -19.15 -2.15
N ASP A 35 -14.37 -19.37 -0.93
CA ASP A 35 -15.63 -18.78 -0.43
C ASP A 35 -15.43 -17.38 0.17
N MET A 36 -14.17 -16.99 0.39
CA MET A 36 -13.77 -15.71 0.97
C MET A 36 -12.83 -14.96 0.03
N LEU A 37 -12.88 -13.63 0.08
CA LEU A 37 -11.97 -12.75 -0.64
C LEU A 37 -11.24 -11.86 0.36
N THR A 38 -9.94 -11.67 0.17
CA THR A 38 -9.22 -10.55 0.81
C THR A 38 -9.38 -9.33 -0.08
N ILE A 39 -9.95 -8.26 0.46
CA ILE A 39 -10.24 -7.03 -0.29
C ILE A 39 -9.47 -5.84 0.28
N LEU A 40 -9.03 -4.95 -0.60
CA LEU A 40 -8.32 -3.70 -0.32
C LEU A 40 -9.18 -2.49 -0.72
N PRO A 41 -9.76 -1.77 0.26
CA PRO A 41 -10.61 -0.61 -0.03
C PRO A 41 -9.80 0.54 -0.63
N PHE A 42 -10.43 1.29 -1.53
CA PHE A 42 -9.83 2.47 -2.13
C PHE A 42 -10.85 3.59 -2.36
N ASN A 43 -10.38 4.83 -2.53
CA ASN A 43 -11.22 5.97 -2.89
C ASN A 43 -10.44 7.03 -3.67
N ASN A 44 -11.13 8.02 -4.22
CA ASN A 44 -10.50 9.14 -4.93
C ASN A 44 -10.07 10.31 -4.04
N LYS A 45 -10.20 10.20 -2.72
CA LYS A 45 -9.86 11.29 -1.82
C LYS A 45 -8.35 11.31 -1.66
N PHE A 46 -7.75 12.46 -1.97
CA PHE A 46 -6.32 12.67 -1.76
C PHE A 46 -5.91 12.24 -0.35
N ALA A 47 -4.92 11.35 -0.30
CA ALA A 47 -4.25 10.95 0.91
C ALA A 47 -2.74 11.09 0.71
N LYS A 48 -2.05 11.49 1.77
CA LYS A 48 -0.59 11.59 1.72
C LYS A 48 -0.01 10.18 1.66
N ASP A 49 0.89 9.94 0.70
CA ASP A 49 1.58 8.66 0.57
C ASP A 49 2.30 8.26 1.87
N SER A 50 2.10 7.00 2.24
CA SER A 50 2.65 6.29 3.39
C SER A 50 2.83 4.81 3.04
N ILE A 51 3.27 3.99 4.01
CA ILE A 51 3.32 2.54 3.86
C ILE A 51 1.90 1.95 3.83
N SER A 52 0.96 2.53 4.57
CA SER A 52 -0.43 2.04 4.67
C SER A 52 -1.37 2.66 3.62
N THR A 53 -0.97 3.74 2.94
CA THR A 53 -1.82 4.48 2.01
C THR A 53 -1.01 5.04 0.85
N PHE A 54 -1.44 4.83 -0.39
CA PHE A 54 -0.75 5.39 -1.56
C PHE A 54 -1.67 5.47 -2.77
N CYS A 55 -1.28 6.29 -3.75
CA CYS A 55 -2.00 6.44 -5.01
C CYS A 55 -1.64 5.33 -6.02
N LEU A 56 -2.65 4.61 -6.52
CA LEU A 56 -2.57 3.69 -7.67
C LEU A 56 -2.68 4.39 -9.03
N GLY A 57 -3.04 5.67 -9.04
CA GLY A 57 -3.36 6.40 -10.25
C GLY A 57 -4.76 6.07 -10.80
N LYS A 58 -4.95 6.26 -12.11
CA LYS A 58 -6.21 5.97 -12.82
C LYS A 58 -6.34 4.47 -13.05
N ILE A 59 -7.53 3.93 -12.79
CA ILE A 59 -7.87 2.54 -13.13
C ILE A 59 -8.63 2.57 -14.46
N ASP A 60 -8.14 1.82 -15.46
CA ASP A 60 -8.70 1.82 -16.81
C ASP A 60 -10.11 1.20 -16.83
N GLY A 61 -11.03 1.84 -17.56
CA GLY A 61 -12.43 1.44 -17.65
C GLY A 61 -13.24 1.60 -16.35
N PHE A 62 -12.68 2.24 -15.31
CA PHE A 62 -13.38 2.49 -14.04
C PHE A 62 -13.85 3.94 -13.95
N LEU A 63 -15.17 4.12 -13.77
CA LEU A 63 -15.79 5.41 -13.47
C LEU A 63 -16.49 5.33 -12.11
N GLU A 64 -16.21 6.30 -11.23
CA GLU A 64 -16.92 6.41 -9.97
C GLU A 64 -18.28 7.09 -10.22
N ILE A 65 -19.35 6.45 -9.77
CA ILE A 65 -20.70 7.01 -9.85
C ILE A 65 -20.98 7.76 -8.55
N ARG A 66 -21.17 9.08 -8.65
CA ARG A 66 -21.70 9.89 -7.54
C ARG A 66 -23.04 10.50 -7.94
N ASN A 67 -23.83 10.90 -6.94
CA ASN A 67 -25.21 11.41 -7.09
C ASN A 67 -25.39 12.54 -8.14
N GLU A 68 -24.30 13.19 -8.61
CA GLU A 68 -24.32 14.34 -9.52
C GLU A 68 -23.64 14.08 -10.88
N GLY A 69 -23.17 12.84 -11.16
CA GLY A 69 -22.56 12.46 -12.44
C GLY A 69 -21.33 11.55 -12.32
N PHE A 70 -20.63 11.37 -13.44
CA PHE A 70 -19.36 10.63 -13.51
C PHE A 70 -18.20 11.56 -13.17
N ILE A 71 -17.30 11.14 -12.28
CA ILE A 71 -16.07 11.88 -11.98
C ILE A 71 -14.92 11.22 -12.73
N GLU A 72 -14.26 11.98 -13.60
CA GLU A 72 -13.05 11.49 -14.25
C GLU A 72 -11.94 11.31 -13.21
N ASN A 73 -11.35 10.13 -13.26
CA ASN A 73 -10.58 9.56 -12.18
C ASN A 73 -9.14 10.12 -12.14
N ALA A 74 -8.88 11.10 -11.27
CA ALA A 74 -7.57 11.76 -11.14
C ALA A 74 -6.57 10.97 -10.26
N GLY A 75 -7.00 9.93 -9.55
CA GLY A 75 -6.13 9.08 -8.74
C GLY A 75 -6.89 8.31 -7.66
N GLN A 76 -6.65 7.00 -7.58
CA GLN A 76 -7.27 6.11 -6.60
C GLN A 76 -6.28 5.77 -5.48
N TYR A 77 -6.67 6.06 -4.24
CA TYR A 77 -5.85 5.85 -3.06
C TYR A 77 -6.33 4.61 -2.30
N VAL A 78 -5.44 3.64 -2.11
CA VAL A 78 -5.70 2.42 -1.34
C VAL A 78 -5.36 2.60 0.13
N HIS A 79 -5.96 1.79 0.99
CA HIS A 79 -5.76 1.84 2.45
C HIS A 79 -5.49 0.42 3.00
N PHE A 80 -4.22 0.02 3.10
CA PHE A 80 -3.86 -1.32 3.60
C PHE A 80 -4.34 -1.58 5.02
N GLU A 81 -4.41 -0.56 5.87
CA GLU A 81 -4.97 -0.68 7.23
C GLU A 81 -6.45 -1.09 7.26
N LYS A 82 -7.14 -1.01 6.12
CA LYS A 82 -8.54 -1.39 5.95
C LYS A 82 -8.73 -2.70 5.18
N MET A 83 -7.65 -3.43 4.91
CA MET A 83 -7.76 -4.76 4.33
C MET A 83 -8.59 -5.66 5.22
N MET A 84 -9.43 -6.47 4.60
CA MET A 84 -10.30 -7.39 5.32
C MET A 84 -10.67 -8.59 4.47
N ASP A 85 -11.01 -9.68 5.15
CA ASP A 85 -11.62 -10.84 4.53
C ASP A 85 -13.15 -10.70 4.53
N VAL A 86 -13.77 -10.91 3.37
CA VAL A 86 -15.23 -10.84 3.17
C VAL A 86 -15.76 -12.09 2.46
N PRO A 87 -17.03 -12.48 2.69
CA PRO A 87 -17.66 -13.56 1.92
C PRO A 87 -17.75 -13.18 0.44
N LYS A 88 -17.35 -14.10 -0.44
CA LYS A 88 -17.44 -13.91 -1.89
C LYS A 88 -18.87 -13.73 -2.39
N ALA A 89 -19.85 -14.25 -1.64
CA ALA A 89 -21.27 -14.08 -1.93
C ALA A 89 -21.77 -12.63 -1.72
N ASP A 90 -21.05 -11.82 -0.95
CA ASP A 90 -21.49 -10.47 -0.54
C ASP A 90 -20.89 -9.36 -1.42
N VAL A 91 -20.11 -9.70 -2.45
CA VAL A 91 -19.45 -8.74 -3.32
C VAL A 91 -20.10 -8.67 -4.70
N HIS A 92 -20.05 -7.50 -5.31
CA HIS A 92 -20.51 -7.28 -6.68
C HIS A 92 -19.34 -6.91 -7.59
N VAL A 93 -19.18 -7.60 -8.72
CA VAL A 93 -18.13 -7.28 -9.69
C VAL A 93 -18.45 -5.96 -10.39
N VAL A 94 -17.46 -5.08 -10.51
CA VAL A 94 -17.57 -3.86 -11.29
C VAL A 94 -17.11 -4.14 -12.72
N TYR A 95 -17.90 -3.70 -13.70
CA TYR A 95 -17.65 -3.90 -15.12
C TYR A 95 -17.16 -2.62 -15.80
N LYS A 96 -16.33 -2.77 -16.83
CA LYS A 96 -15.73 -1.66 -17.56
C LYS A 96 -16.80 -0.77 -18.17
N GLN A 97 -16.56 0.53 -18.09
CA GLN A 97 -17.41 1.56 -18.68
C GLN A 97 -16.66 2.35 -19.75
N ASP A 98 -17.36 2.74 -20.81
CA ASP A 98 -16.88 3.72 -21.76
C ASP A 98 -16.95 5.15 -21.19
N ILE A 99 -16.49 6.13 -21.97
CA ILE A 99 -16.46 7.54 -21.56
C ILE A 99 -17.84 8.14 -21.26
N ASN A 100 -18.92 7.51 -21.69
CA ASN A 100 -20.29 7.94 -21.47
C ASN A 100 -20.97 7.13 -20.33
N GLY A 101 -20.22 6.24 -19.67
CA GLY A 101 -20.73 5.36 -18.62
C GLY A 101 -21.40 4.08 -19.11
N GLY A 102 -21.37 3.80 -20.42
CA GLY A 102 -21.93 2.58 -21.02
C GLY A 102 -21.08 1.35 -20.71
N LEU A 103 -21.73 0.24 -20.34
CA LEU A 103 -21.04 -1.01 -20.02
C LEU A 103 -20.41 -1.65 -21.27
N VAL A 104 -19.14 -1.98 -21.18
CA VAL A 104 -18.36 -2.58 -22.28
C VAL A 104 -18.50 -4.11 -22.25
N LYS A 105 -18.69 -4.69 -23.43
CA LYS A 105 -18.82 -6.14 -23.63
C LYS A 105 -17.70 -6.70 -24.49
N ASP A 106 -17.36 -7.97 -24.27
CA ASP A 106 -16.43 -8.71 -25.12
C ASP A 106 -17.09 -9.18 -26.43
N GLU A 107 -16.33 -9.91 -27.25
CA GLU A 107 -16.79 -10.45 -28.53
C GLU A 107 -17.94 -11.47 -28.38
N ASN A 108 -18.12 -12.05 -27.19
CA ASN A 108 -19.19 -12.99 -26.87
C ASN A 108 -20.44 -12.30 -26.31
N GLY A 109 -20.39 -10.98 -26.10
CA GLY A 109 -21.47 -10.19 -25.52
C GLY A 109 -21.50 -10.19 -23.99
N GLU A 110 -20.47 -10.72 -23.33
CA GLU A 110 -20.30 -10.77 -21.88
C GLU A 110 -19.67 -9.47 -21.37
N PHE A 111 -20.09 -8.99 -20.19
CA PHE A 111 -19.54 -7.76 -19.63
C PHE A 111 -18.09 -7.97 -19.16
N ILE A 112 -17.21 -7.04 -19.50
CA ILE A 112 -15.78 -7.12 -19.17
C ILE A 112 -15.57 -6.58 -17.75
N PRO A 113 -15.05 -7.37 -16.78
CA PRO A 113 -14.72 -6.86 -15.45
C PRO A 113 -13.65 -5.77 -15.48
N VAL A 114 -13.74 -4.81 -14.56
CA VAL A 114 -12.63 -3.89 -14.30
C VAL A 114 -11.55 -4.65 -13.54
N THR A 115 -10.33 -4.60 -14.05
CA THR A 115 -9.15 -5.23 -13.45
C THR A 115 -8.00 -4.23 -13.38
N LEU A 116 -7.17 -4.34 -12.34
CA LEU A 116 -5.93 -3.59 -12.27
C LEU A 116 -4.97 -3.99 -13.40
N SER A 117 -4.13 -3.03 -13.82
CA SER A 117 -3.01 -3.32 -14.70
C SER A 117 -1.91 -4.11 -13.98
N ASP A 118 -1.02 -4.74 -14.75
CA ASP A 118 0.13 -5.46 -14.19
C ASP A 118 1.03 -4.54 -13.35
N GLU A 119 1.22 -3.29 -13.78
CA GLU A 119 1.99 -2.28 -13.04
C GLU A 119 1.35 -1.94 -11.68
N GLN A 120 0.02 -1.79 -11.66
CA GLN A 120 -0.73 -1.53 -10.43
C GLN A 120 -0.68 -2.74 -9.48
N ASN A 121 -0.83 -3.96 -10.02
CA ASN A 121 -0.69 -5.18 -9.24
C ASN A 121 0.72 -5.32 -8.64
N ALA A 122 1.77 -5.03 -9.41
CA ALA A 122 3.16 -5.06 -8.93
C ALA A 122 3.39 -4.01 -7.83
N MET A 123 2.87 -2.80 -8.00
CA MET A 123 2.96 -1.74 -6.99
C MET A 123 2.29 -2.13 -5.67
N ILE A 124 1.09 -2.75 -5.75
CA ILE A 124 0.40 -3.26 -4.56
C ILE A 124 1.23 -4.34 -3.89
N ALA A 125 1.74 -5.32 -4.65
CA ALA A 125 2.51 -6.42 -4.10
C ALA A 125 3.76 -5.95 -3.35
N GLU A 126 4.55 -5.04 -3.96
CA GLU A 126 5.76 -4.47 -3.35
C GLU A 126 5.44 -3.75 -2.03
N LYS A 127 4.39 -2.91 -2.02
CA LYS A 127 4.05 -2.13 -0.83
C LYS A 127 3.34 -2.98 0.23
N HIS A 128 2.60 -4.00 -0.17
CA HIS A 128 1.94 -4.93 0.75
C HIS A 128 2.96 -5.73 1.54
N GLU A 129 4.04 -6.19 0.90
CA GLU A 129 5.17 -6.82 1.59
C GLU A 129 5.76 -5.90 2.67
N LEU A 130 5.99 -4.62 2.34
CA LEU A 130 6.46 -3.62 3.31
C LEU A 130 5.48 -3.36 4.46
N TYR A 131 4.17 -3.43 4.18
CA TYR A 131 3.10 -3.24 5.16
C TYR A 131 2.98 -4.43 6.13
N GLU A 132 2.96 -5.66 5.61
CA GLU A 132 2.83 -6.90 6.39
C GLU A 132 3.99 -7.13 7.36
N GLU A 133 5.19 -6.67 7.01
CA GLU A 133 6.30 -6.68 7.95
C GLU A 133 6.04 -5.77 9.19
N GLY A 134 4.99 -4.94 9.17
CA GLY A 134 4.47 -4.13 10.27
C GLY A 134 4.84 -2.65 10.22
N GLU A 135 4.32 -1.82 11.13
CA GLU A 135 4.91 -0.50 11.38
C GLU A 135 6.30 -0.68 11.97
N ALA A 136 7.31 -0.10 11.32
CA ALA A 136 8.62 0.02 11.91
C ALA A 136 8.53 0.88 13.18
N LYS A 137 8.67 0.24 14.35
CA LYS A 137 8.58 0.90 15.66
C LYS A 137 9.95 1.20 16.26
N THR A 138 11.00 0.68 15.64
CA THR A 138 12.39 0.82 16.09
C THR A 138 13.24 1.40 14.96
N PRO A 139 14.34 2.12 15.25
CA PRO A 139 15.25 2.62 14.22
C PRO A 139 15.69 1.52 13.24
N LEU A 140 16.03 0.33 13.74
CA LEU A 140 16.42 -0.81 12.91
C LEU A 140 15.32 -1.27 11.98
N SER A 141 14.10 -1.41 12.47
CA SER A 141 12.96 -1.80 11.63
C SER A 141 12.69 -0.76 10.53
N VAL A 142 12.92 0.54 10.78
CA VAL A 142 12.78 1.58 9.75
C VAL A 142 13.88 1.42 8.70
N ILE A 143 15.13 1.24 9.14
CA ILE A 143 16.28 1.09 8.24
C ILE A 143 16.15 -0.18 7.39
N PHE A 144 15.74 -1.30 7.98
CA PHE A 144 15.59 -2.59 7.29
C PHE A 144 14.42 -2.58 6.30
N LYS A 145 13.43 -1.70 6.51
CA LYS A 145 12.28 -1.47 5.63
C LYS A 145 12.47 -0.42 4.57
N ALA A 146 13.55 0.36 4.64
CA ALA A 146 13.86 1.28 3.55
C ALA A 146 14.00 0.51 2.23
N ASP A 147 13.69 1.18 1.11
CA ASP A 147 13.91 0.63 -0.22
C ASP A 147 15.35 0.10 -0.39
N LYS A 148 15.51 -0.99 -1.15
CA LYS A 148 16.80 -1.70 -1.30
C LYS A 148 17.91 -0.83 -1.88
N SER A 149 17.59 0.22 -2.62
CA SER A 149 18.59 1.14 -3.18
C SER A 149 19.19 2.05 -2.12
N PHE A 150 18.57 2.24 -0.96
CA PHE A 150 19.09 3.10 0.10
C PHE A 150 19.97 2.32 1.09
N LYS A 151 21.21 2.78 1.26
CA LYS A 151 22.19 2.25 2.23
C LYS A 151 22.46 3.26 3.32
N LEU A 152 22.64 2.79 4.56
CA LEU A 152 23.00 3.65 5.68
C LEU A 152 24.37 4.27 5.46
N ASP A 153 24.47 5.61 5.53
CA ASP A 153 25.75 6.29 5.66
C ASP A 153 26.16 6.30 7.14
N TYR A 154 27.05 5.38 7.53
CA TYR A 154 27.50 5.25 8.91
C TYR A 154 28.16 6.52 9.46
N SER A 155 28.74 7.37 8.59
CA SER A 155 29.36 8.63 9.01
C SER A 155 28.31 9.70 9.36
N SER A 156 27.07 9.54 8.89
CA SER A 156 25.96 10.46 9.14
C SER A 156 25.23 10.22 10.46
N ILE A 157 25.58 9.15 11.18
CA ILE A 157 24.93 8.80 12.43
C ILE A 157 25.28 9.85 13.49
N SER A 158 24.28 10.65 13.87
CA SER A 158 24.43 11.75 14.84
C SER A 158 25.02 11.34 16.20
N SER A 159 24.78 10.11 16.63
CA SER A 159 25.32 9.56 17.87
C SER A 159 25.45 8.04 17.77
N LYS A 160 26.60 7.49 18.19
CA LYS A 160 26.83 6.04 18.23
C LYS A 160 25.89 5.31 19.19
N GLU A 161 25.33 6.01 20.19
CA GLU A 161 24.29 5.49 21.09
C GLU A 161 23.07 4.93 20.31
N LEU A 162 22.78 5.49 19.13
CA LEU A 162 21.68 5.00 18.28
C LEU A 162 21.88 3.55 17.82
N LEU A 163 23.12 3.08 17.68
CA LEU A 163 23.40 1.70 17.29
C LEU A 163 22.94 0.72 18.38
N GLU A 164 23.08 1.10 19.65
CA GLU A 164 22.63 0.32 20.80
C GLU A 164 21.11 0.43 20.99
N LEU A 165 20.54 1.61 20.70
CA LEU A 165 19.09 1.86 20.74
C LEU A 165 18.35 1.38 19.49
N GLY A 166 19.02 0.69 18.57
CA GLY A 166 18.45 0.32 17.27
C GLY A 166 17.15 -0.48 17.37
N ASN A 167 17.00 -1.30 18.42
CA ASN A 167 15.81 -2.10 18.70
C ASN A 167 14.86 -1.46 19.72
N THR A 168 15.20 -0.30 20.26
CA THR A 168 14.34 0.44 21.18
C THR A 168 13.21 1.09 20.41
N LYS A 169 11.99 1.03 20.97
CA LYS A 169 10.83 1.69 20.37
C LYS A 169 11.02 3.20 20.43
N PHE A 170 10.83 3.90 19.32
CA PHE A 170 10.85 5.37 19.31
C PHE A 170 9.51 5.94 19.78
N ASP A 171 9.55 7.14 20.36
CA ASP A 171 8.37 7.96 20.70
C ASP A 171 7.76 8.56 19.42
N ARG A 172 8.63 8.99 18.51
CA ARG A 172 8.27 9.61 17.23
C ARG A 172 9.38 9.40 16.20
N TYR A 173 9.01 9.30 14.92
CA TYR A 173 9.97 9.39 13.83
C TYR A 173 9.53 10.42 12.77
N ARG A 174 10.50 10.90 11.99
CA ARG A 174 10.25 11.69 10.76
C ARG A 174 11.20 11.22 9.67
N GLU A 175 10.70 11.17 8.45
CA GLU A 175 11.47 10.87 7.26
C GLU A 175 11.40 12.03 6.27
N PHE A 176 12.53 12.34 5.65
CA PHE A 176 12.65 13.32 4.57
C PHE A 176 13.42 12.70 3.41
N ASN A 177 12.90 12.84 2.19
CA ASN A 177 13.52 12.32 0.98
C ASN A 177 14.02 13.49 0.11
N PHE A 178 15.31 13.48 -0.23
CA PHE A 178 16.02 14.51 -0.99
C PHE A 178 16.83 13.87 -2.12
N GLY A 179 16.18 13.60 -3.25
CA GLY A 179 16.83 12.96 -4.41
C GLY A 179 17.44 11.61 -4.03
N ASP A 180 18.78 11.55 -4.00
CA ASP A 180 19.53 10.35 -3.64
C ASP A 180 19.79 10.20 -2.14
N GLU A 181 19.19 11.03 -1.29
CA GLU A 181 19.33 10.96 0.17
C GLU A 181 17.97 10.77 0.87
N LYS A 182 17.93 9.94 1.91
CA LYS A 182 16.82 9.77 2.83
C LYS A 182 17.31 10.08 4.24
N VAL A 183 16.78 11.14 4.84
CA VAL A 183 17.12 11.57 6.20
C VAL A 183 16.06 11.06 7.17
N LEU A 184 16.48 10.28 8.15
CA LEU A 184 15.61 9.73 9.19
C LEU A 184 15.92 10.40 10.53
N LEU A 185 14.90 10.92 11.19
CA LEU A 185 14.97 11.47 12.55
C LEU A 185 14.18 10.57 13.49
N PHE A 186 14.79 10.16 14.59
CA PHE A 186 14.17 9.39 15.66
C PHE A 186 14.13 10.19 16.95
N PHE A 187 13.06 10.05 17.72
CA PHE A 187 12.96 10.56 19.08
C PHE A 187 12.80 9.36 20.02
N ILE A 188 13.78 9.14 20.88
CA ILE A 188 13.83 8.00 21.81
C ILE A 188 14.13 8.57 23.20
N ASP A 189 13.25 8.32 24.16
CA ASP A 189 13.36 8.80 25.54
C ASP A 189 13.60 10.32 25.61
N GLY A 190 12.89 11.07 24.75
CA GLY A 190 13.01 12.53 24.66
C GLY A 190 14.30 13.05 24.01
N LYS A 191 15.24 12.19 23.59
CA LYS A 191 16.44 12.57 22.83
C LYS A 191 16.21 12.44 21.33
N ARG A 192 16.82 13.32 20.54
CA ARG A 192 16.75 13.31 19.07
C ARG A 192 17.99 12.64 18.47
N TYR A 193 17.77 11.68 17.60
CA TYR A 193 18.78 11.03 16.78
C TYR A 193 18.47 11.23 15.29
N SER A 194 19.51 11.25 14.47
CA SER A 194 19.41 11.33 13.02
C SER A 194 20.40 10.41 12.32
N ILE A 195 19.97 9.90 11.16
CA ILE A 195 20.79 9.18 10.19
C ILE A 195 20.43 9.62 8.78
N ILE A 196 21.35 9.41 7.84
CA ILE A 196 21.15 9.59 6.42
C ILE A 196 21.38 8.23 5.74
N MET A 197 20.45 7.85 4.87
CA MET A 197 20.62 6.75 3.94
C MET A 197 20.84 7.34 2.55
N ARG A 198 21.85 6.86 1.82
CA ARG A 198 22.14 7.30 0.46
C ARG A 198 21.79 6.23 -0.54
N LYS A 199 21.29 6.65 -1.70
CA LYS A 199 21.00 5.77 -2.83
C LYS A 199 22.31 5.21 -3.35
N GLY A 200 22.33 3.91 -3.60
CA GLY A 200 23.45 3.17 -4.13
C GLY A 200 23.00 1.92 -4.88
N HIS A 201 23.97 1.16 -5.37
CA HIS A 201 23.70 -0.10 -6.05
C HIS A 201 23.66 -1.25 -5.04
N THR A 202 22.48 -1.85 -4.89
CA THR A 202 22.25 -3.09 -4.13
C THR A 202 21.45 -4.06 -4.98
N LEU A 203 21.83 -5.34 -4.99
CA LEU A 203 21.15 -6.36 -5.79
C LEU A 203 19.88 -6.86 -5.08
N SER A 204 19.93 -7.07 -3.75
CA SER A 204 18.76 -7.47 -2.95
C SER A 204 18.65 -6.78 -1.59
N ARG A 205 17.45 -6.89 -1.00
CA ARG A 205 17.16 -6.39 0.34
C ARG A 205 17.85 -7.22 1.42
N GLU A 206 17.94 -8.53 1.27
CA GLU A 206 18.65 -9.39 2.24
C GLU A 206 20.15 -9.11 2.29
N GLU A 207 20.79 -8.84 1.16
CA GLU A 207 22.22 -8.51 1.12
C GLU A 207 22.52 -7.23 1.92
N ARG A 208 21.72 -6.17 1.71
CA ARG A 208 21.88 -4.91 2.44
C ARG A 208 21.54 -5.07 3.92
N ASN A 209 20.50 -5.83 4.27
CA ASN A 209 20.12 -6.05 5.67
C ASN A 209 21.15 -6.91 6.41
N SER A 210 21.74 -7.91 5.75
CA SER A 210 22.85 -8.71 6.30
C SER A 210 24.05 -7.85 6.64
N ALA A 211 24.42 -6.91 5.75
CA ALA A 211 25.51 -5.98 6.02
C ALA A 211 25.20 -5.05 7.22
N LEU A 212 23.97 -4.56 7.34
CA LEU A 212 23.57 -3.71 8.47
C LEU A 212 23.54 -4.45 9.82
N ALA A 213 23.11 -5.72 9.83
CA ALA A 213 23.01 -6.52 11.05
C ALA A 213 24.35 -6.62 11.79
N VAL A 214 25.46 -6.75 11.04
CA VAL A 214 26.83 -6.75 11.58
C VAL A 214 27.15 -5.47 12.35
N HIS A 215 26.66 -4.32 11.88
CA HIS A 215 26.98 -3.01 12.46
C HIS A 215 26.10 -2.64 13.66
N PHE A 216 24.91 -3.23 13.78
CA PHE A 216 24.02 -3.04 14.92
C PHE A 216 24.15 -4.14 15.98
N ASN A 217 25.18 -4.99 15.89
CA ASN A 217 25.42 -6.12 16.81
C ASN A 217 24.19 -7.03 17.00
N ILE A 218 23.41 -7.22 15.93
CA ILE A 218 22.24 -8.10 15.95
C ILE A 218 22.75 -9.53 15.68
N ALA A 219 22.60 -10.41 16.68
CA ALA A 219 22.88 -11.84 16.56
C ALA A 219 21.82 -12.56 15.72
#